data_AF-A0A6G5AG14-F1
#
_entry.id   AF-A0A6G5AG14-F1
#
_cell.length_a   1.000
_cell.length_b   1.000
_cell.length_c   1.000
_cell.angle_alpha   90.00
_cell.angle_beta   90.00
_cell.angle_gamma   90.00
#
_symmetry.space_group_name_H-M   'P 1'
#
loop_
_entity.id
_entity.type
_entity.pdbx_description
1 polymer ?
#
loop_
_entity_poly.entity_id
_entity_poly.type
_entity_poly.pdbx_seq_one_letter_code
_entity_poly.pdbx_strand_id
1 'polypeptide(L)'
;WQSTTKGITINAASVCARTANAAEQVAIALALLDQRNEHIFSDSRAAIRAFSVGAVCKEAKNILGDKLLTTHTITWFPAHMGNMDGGIINLNELAHSRARGLAVRGHGGPLGRTGDFVNRDPPTTYNEITQHFAMDRRIFPPPHAKLNRAQALTLRLLQTETYPNPAFLHKLYPDVYLTNSCTKCGGLATLHHMLWECPSVRGTDTASSRKWDSALRSPDITSQLWAVQRAHDAALGLGLTVPSWERPAVC
;
A
#
# COMPACT_ATOMS: atom_id res chain seq x y z
N TRP A 1 31.72 -14.35 -8.20
CA TRP A 1 32.33 -13.08 -7.77
C TRP A 1 31.25 -12.16 -7.21
N GLN A 2 30.81 -12.42 -5.98
CA GLN A 2 29.84 -11.57 -5.26
C GLN A 2 30.63 -10.56 -4.42
N SER A 3 30.92 -9.39 -4.99
CA SER A 3 31.47 -8.28 -4.21
C SER A 3 30.32 -7.56 -3.51
N THR A 4 30.01 -8.00 -2.31
CA THR A 4 29.02 -7.37 -1.42
C THR A 4 29.63 -6.12 -0.77
N THR A 5 30.00 -5.12 -1.56
CA THR A 5 30.47 -3.84 -1.03
C THR A 5 29.24 -3.01 -0.65
N LYS A 6 28.71 -3.24 0.55
CA LYS A 6 27.65 -2.42 1.13
C LYS A 6 28.16 -0.99 1.30
N GLY A 7 27.43 0.00 0.78
CA GLY A 7 27.78 1.42 0.92
C GLY A 7 28.08 1.82 2.37
N ILE A 8 29.12 2.63 2.54
CA ILE A 8 29.65 3.09 3.82
C ILE A 8 29.33 4.57 4.00
N THR A 9 28.96 4.97 5.22
CA THR A 9 28.81 6.39 5.58
C THR A 9 30.20 7.01 5.71
N ILE A 10 30.52 7.99 4.85
CA ILE A 10 31.81 8.69 4.87
C ILE A 10 31.77 9.83 5.89
N ASN A 11 30.80 10.73 5.75
CA ASN A 11 30.64 11.93 6.59
C ASN A 11 29.20 12.04 7.11
N ALA A 12 29.05 12.71 8.25
CA ALA A 12 27.76 13.05 8.85
C ALA A 12 27.88 14.37 9.63
N ALA A 13 26.79 15.13 9.71
CA ALA A 13 26.70 16.31 10.57
C ALA A 13 25.34 16.38 11.24
N SER A 14 25.31 16.99 12.43
CA SER A 14 24.09 17.33 13.14
C SER A 14 23.76 18.80 12.93
N VAL A 15 22.57 19.07 12.40
CA VAL A 15 22.09 20.44 12.15
C VAL A 15 20.67 20.60 12.69
N CYS A 16 20.35 21.78 13.20
CA CYS A 16 18.98 22.13 13.56
C CYS A 16 18.22 22.53 12.30
N ALA A 17 17.79 21.55 11.50
CA ALA A 17 17.00 21.78 10.29
C ALA A 17 15.50 21.70 10.61
N ARG A 18 14.74 22.74 10.23
CA ARG A 18 13.27 22.78 10.42
C ARG A 18 12.50 22.11 9.28
N THR A 19 13.18 21.77 8.18
CA THR A 19 12.58 21.16 6.99
C THR A 19 13.50 20.09 6.43
N ALA A 20 12.91 19.05 5.81
CA ALA A 20 13.67 18.02 5.10
C ALA A 20 14.56 18.62 4.00
N ASN A 21 14.04 19.59 3.24
CA ASN A 21 14.82 20.28 2.21
C ASN A 21 16.10 20.95 2.73
N ALA A 22 16.08 21.53 3.94
CA ALA A 22 17.31 22.10 4.53
C ALA A 22 18.32 21.01 4.93
N ALA A 23 17.85 19.87 5.45
CA ALA A 23 18.70 18.72 5.76
C ALA A 23 19.31 18.08 4.51
N GLU A 24 18.53 17.94 3.45
CA GLU A 24 18.96 17.48 2.12
C GLU A 24 20.06 18.38 1.54
N GLN A 25 19.91 19.70 1.63
CA GLN A 25 20.93 20.64 1.18
C GLN A 25 22.22 20.55 2.00
N VAL A 26 22.11 20.32 3.31
CA VAL A 26 23.25 20.06 4.19
C VAL A 26 23.96 18.77 3.80
N ALA A 27 23.22 17.71 3.47
CA ALA A 27 23.82 16.45 3.00
C ALA A 27 24.60 16.64 1.69
N ILE A 28 24.05 17.37 0.72
CA ILE A 28 24.78 17.72 -0.51
C ILE A 28 26.01 18.57 -0.20
N ALA A 29 25.90 19.56 0.69
CA ALA A 29 27.05 20.38 1.10
C ALA A 29 28.17 19.54 1.73
N LEU A 30 27.84 18.54 2.56
CA LEU A 30 28.83 17.61 3.13
C LEU A 30 29.48 16.74 2.07
N ALA A 31 28.73 16.30 1.06
CA ALA A 31 29.25 15.52 -0.04
C ALA A 31 30.23 16.33 -0.91
N LEU A 32 29.94 17.62 -1.15
CA LEU A 32 30.82 18.53 -1.89
C LEU A 32 32.17 18.80 -1.21
N LEU A 33 32.25 18.59 0.11
CA LEU A 33 33.52 18.71 0.83
C LEU A 33 34.46 17.52 0.59
N ASP A 34 33.94 16.40 0.07
CA ASP A 34 34.75 15.25 -0.28
C ASP A 34 35.30 15.39 -1.70
N GLN A 35 36.49 15.96 -1.81
CA GLN A 35 37.17 16.21 -3.08
C GLN A 35 37.48 14.93 -3.90
N ARG A 36 37.28 13.74 -3.33
CA ARG A 36 37.52 12.46 -4.02
C ARG A 36 36.36 12.04 -4.92
N ASN A 37 35.17 12.61 -4.73
CA ASN A 37 33.95 12.17 -5.40
C ASN A 37 33.41 13.27 -6.30
N GLU A 38 33.61 13.15 -7.62
CA GLU A 38 33.11 14.14 -8.58
C GLU A 38 31.59 14.06 -8.80
N HIS A 39 30.97 12.92 -8.50
CA HIS A 39 29.55 12.66 -8.76
C HIS A 39 28.77 12.50 -7.46
N ILE A 40 27.74 13.33 -7.28
CA ILE A 40 26.84 13.30 -6.13
C ILE A 40 25.44 12.97 -6.63
N PHE A 41 24.80 11.97 -6.03
CA PHE A 41 23.44 11.56 -6.33
C PHE A 41 22.51 11.94 -5.18
N SER A 42 21.35 12.50 -5.50
CA SER A 42 20.29 12.85 -4.53
C SER A 42 18.92 12.70 -5.17
N ASP A 43 17.93 12.27 -4.39
CA ASP A 43 16.51 12.23 -4.80
C ASP A 43 15.77 13.55 -4.56
N SER A 44 16.37 14.49 -3.82
CA SER A 44 15.77 15.78 -3.52
C SER A 44 15.95 16.78 -4.67
N ARG A 45 14.96 16.80 -5.58
CA ARG A 45 14.89 17.79 -6.67
C ARG A 45 14.96 19.23 -6.17
N ALA A 46 14.36 19.49 -5.00
CA ALA A 46 14.36 20.82 -4.40
C ALA A 46 15.76 21.25 -3.94
N ALA A 47 16.53 20.34 -3.33
CA ALA A 47 17.90 20.61 -2.91
C ALA A 47 18.82 20.80 -4.13
N ILE A 48 18.73 19.92 -5.13
CA ILE A 48 19.53 20.05 -6.36
C ILE A 48 19.27 21.39 -7.05
N ARG A 49 17.99 21.81 -7.14
CA ARG A 49 17.62 23.11 -7.70
C ARG A 49 18.18 24.28 -6.89
N ALA A 50 18.23 24.16 -5.56
CA ALA A 50 18.83 25.19 -4.71
C ALA A 50 20.32 25.38 -5.03
N PHE A 51 21.06 24.28 -5.23
CA PHE A 51 22.46 24.34 -5.64
C PHE A 51 22.65 24.86 -7.07
N SER A 52 21.79 24.46 -8.02
CA SER A 52 21.93 24.91 -9.41
C SER A 52 21.68 26.40 -9.60
N VAL A 53 20.85 27.01 -8.75
CA VAL A 53 20.55 28.45 -8.74
C VAL A 53 21.49 29.23 -7.78
N GLY A 54 22.28 28.54 -6.95
CA GLY A 54 23.13 29.16 -5.93
C GLY A 54 22.37 29.71 -4.71
N ALA A 55 21.12 29.28 -4.51
CA ALA A 55 20.23 29.73 -3.44
C ALA A 55 20.08 28.67 -2.34
N VAL A 56 21.19 28.29 -1.70
CA VAL A 56 21.22 27.27 -0.64
C VAL A 56 20.86 27.83 0.75
N CYS A 57 20.41 26.96 1.65
CA CYS A 57 20.08 27.32 3.03
C CYS A 57 21.32 27.80 3.81
N LYS A 58 21.09 28.54 4.89
CA LYS A 58 22.16 29.12 5.71
C LYS A 58 23.07 28.03 6.29
N GLU A 59 22.50 26.91 6.69
CA GLU A 59 23.21 25.77 7.27
C GLU A 59 24.16 25.14 6.24
N ALA A 60 23.68 24.90 5.01
CA ALA A 60 24.51 24.38 3.91
C ALA A 60 25.63 25.36 3.55
N LYS A 61 25.31 26.67 3.44
CA LYS A 61 26.31 27.71 3.19
C LYS A 61 27.41 27.72 4.26
N ASN A 62 27.04 27.59 5.54
CA ASN A 62 28.00 27.56 6.63
C ASN A 62 28.93 26.32 6.58
N ILE A 63 28.44 25.18 6.10
CA ILE A 63 29.25 23.96 5.93
C ILE A 63 30.29 24.15 4.82
N LEU A 64 29.88 24.76 3.70
CA LEU A 64 30.77 25.07 2.59
C LEU A 64 31.82 26.11 3.00
N GLY A 65 31.40 27.16 3.72
CA GLY A 65 32.28 28.26 4.12
C GLY A 65 33.02 28.86 2.93
N ASP A 66 34.27 29.28 3.13
CA ASP A 66 35.15 29.81 2.08
C ASP A 66 36.09 28.74 1.49
N LYS A 67 35.68 27.46 1.56
CA LYS A 67 36.53 26.35 1.10
C LYS A 67 36.55 26.30 -0.43
N LEU A 68 37.73 26.02 -0.99
CA LEU A 68 37.86 25.75 -2.42
C LEU A 68 37.32 24.34 -2.73
N LEU A 69 36.27 24.29 -3.53
CA LEU A 69 35.64 23.04 -3.98
C LEU A 69 36.18 22.67 -5.36
N THR A 70 36.38 21.37 -5.58
CA THR A 70 36.60 20.82 -6.92
C THR A 70 35.29 20.89 -7.73
N THR A 71 35.38 20.67 -9.04
CA THR A 71 34.18 20.61 -9.88
C THR A 71 33.41 19.32 -9.56
N HIS A 72 32.12 19.45 -9.22
CA HIS A 72 31.24 18.33 -8.92
C HIS A 72 30.01 18.36 -9.85
N THR A 73 29.48 17.18 -10.15
CA THR A 73 28.23 16.99 -10.87
C THR A 73 27.18 16.41 -9.92
N ILE A 74 26.12 17.17 -9.67
CA ILE A 74 24.98 16.73 -8.85
C ILE A 74 23.90 16.18 -9.78
N THR A 75 23.58 14.90 -9.65
CA THR A 75 22.60 14.19 -10.49
C THR A 75 21.37 13.81 -9.68
N TRP A 76 20.18 14.12 -10.22
CA TRP A 76 18.95 13.64 -9.61
C TRP A 76 18.78 12.14 -9.84
N PHE A 77 18.52 11.40 -8.77
CA PHE A 77 18.28 9.97 -8.81
C PHE A 77 17.01 9.61 -8.04
N PRO A 78 16.03 8.93 -8.65
CA PRO A 78 14.74 8.69 -8.01
C PRO A 78 14.82 7.83 -6.74
N ALA A 79 14.07 8.24 -5.72
CA ALA A 79 13.77 7.45 -4.54
C ALA A 79 12.79 6.30 -4.86
N HIS A 80 12.79 5.31 -4.00
CA HIS A 80 11.80 4.24 -3.85
C HIS A 80 11.52 3.40 -5.09
N MET A 81 12.50 3.29 -6.00
CA MET A 81 12.41 2.41 -7.18
C MET A 81 12.52 0.91 -6.83
N GLY A 82 12.64 0.54 -5.56
CA GLY A 82 12.83 -0.85 -5.14
C GLY A 82 14.10 -1.47 -5.71
N ASN A 83 14.08 -2.79 -5.92
CA ASN A 83 15.12 -3.45 -6.69
C ASN A 83 14.92 -3.12 -8.16
N MET A 84 15.93 -2.53 -8.80
CA MET A 84 15.91 -2.38 -10.25
C MET A 84 16.09 -3.74 -10.92
N ASP A 85 15.62 -3.88 -12.16
CA ASP A 85 15.77 -5.11 -12.95
C ASP A 85 17.21 -5.61 -12.89
N GLY A 86 17.38 -6.91 -12.57
CA GLY A 86 18.68 -7.53 -12.34
C GLY A 86 19.15 -7.59 -10.88
N GLY A 87 18.33 -7.17 -9.91
CA GLY A 87 18.65 -7.28 -8.48
C GLY A 87 19.63 -6.21 -7.99
N ILE A 88 19.77 -5.12 -8.75
CA ILE A 88 20.62 -3.99 -8.39
C ILE A 88 19.91 -3.18 -7.31
N ILE A 89 20.54 -3.08 -6.14
CA ILE A 89 20.04 -2.32 -5.00
C ILE A 89 20.17 -0.84 -5.31
N ASN A 90 19.07 -0.09 -5.17
CA ASN A 90 19.10 1.36 -5.22
C ASN A 90 19.97 1.88 -4.05
N LEU A 91 21.18 2.37 -4.34
CA LEU A 91 22.10 2.89 -3.32
C LEU A 91 21.59 4.20 -2.68
N ASN A 92 20.66 4.89 -3.32
CA ASN A 92 20.00 6.05 -2.73
C ASN A 92 19.06 5.64 -1.58
N GLU A 93 18.42 4.47 -1.66
CA GLU A 93 17.69 3.89 -0.50
C GLU A 93 18.63 3.59 0.66
N LEU A 94 19.83 3.10 0.35
CA LEU A 94 20.85 2.88 1.37
C LEU A 94 21.27 4.21 2.01
N ALA A 95 21.54 5.26 1.21
CA ALA A 95 21.86 6.59 1.73
C ALA A 95 20.75 7.14 2.63
N HIS A 96 19.49 7.04 2.20
CA HIS A 96 18.31 7.43 2.97
C HIS A 96 18.22 6.69 4.31
N SER A 97 18.35 5.35 4.29
CA SER A 97 18.31 4.54 5.52
C SER A 97 19.43 4.90 6.50
N ARG A 98 20.64 5.21 6.00
CA ARG A 98 21.77 5.65 6.83
C ARG A 98 21.54 7.02 7.44
N ALA A 99 21.05 7.98 6.66
CA ALA A 99 20.69 9.32 7.15
C ALA A 99 19.63 9.23 8.27
N ARG A 100 18.62 8.37 8.10
CA ARG A 100 17.61 8.10 9.13
C ARG A 100 18.19 7.49 10.40
N GLY A 101 19.10 6.53 10.27
CA GLY A 101 19.80 5.96 11.43
C GLY A 101 20.57 7.00 12.25
N LEU A 102 21.04 8.08 11.61
CA LEU A 102 21.76 9.18 12.27
C LEU A 102 20.83 10.22 12.90
N ALA A 103 19.60 10.39 12.38
CA ALA A 103 18.60 11.30 12.94
C ALA A 103 18.06 10.86 14.31
N VAL A 104 18.26 9.58 14.69
CA VAL A 104 17.85 9.04 16.01
C VAL A 104 18.83 9.47 17.11
N ARG A 105 18.85 10.75 17.46
CA ARG A 105 19.49 11.26 18.67
C ARG A 105 18.61 12.34 19.28
N GLY A 106 17.66 11.96 20.15
CA GLY A 106 16.79 12.97 20.78
C GLY A 106 15.60 12.52 21.63
N HIS A 107 15.29 11.23 21.78
CA HIS A 107 14.27 10.79 22.73
C HIS A 107 14.80 9.66 23.62
N GLY A 108 15.26 10.03 24.82
CA GLY A 108 15.52 9.11 25.92
C GLY A 108 14.20 8.59 26.52
N GLY A 109 13.53 7.71 25.78
CA GLY A 109 12.44 6.86 26.29
C GLY A 109 12.85 5.39 26.18
N PRO A 110 12.44 4.52 27.11
CA PRO A 110 12.88 3.12 27.12
C PRO A 110 12.51 2.44 25.81
N LEU A 111 13.43 1.63 25.30
CA LEU A 111 13.31 0.80 24.12
C LEU A 111 11.98 0.02 24.12
N GLY A 112 11.00 0.54 23.38
CA GLY A 112 9.88 -0.23 22.90
C GLY A 112 10.40 -1.21 21.85
N ARG A 113 10.47 -2.47 22.25
CA ARG A 113 10.61 -3.71 21.45
C ARG A 113 11.23 -3.59 20.05
N THR A 114 12.36 -4.27 19.93
CA THR A 114 12.89 -4.88 18.70
C THR A 114 11.77 -5.31 17.74
N GLY A 115 11.61 -4.60 16.62
CA GLY A 115 10.69 -4.99 15.55
C GLY A 115 10.19 -3.83 14.69
N ASP A 116 9.95 -2.67 15.28
CA ASP A 116 9.23 -1.59 14.61
C ASP A 116 10.16 -0.46 14.15
N PHE A 117 10.88 -0.69 13.05
CA PHE A 117 11.33 0.39 12.16
C PHE A 117 10.12 0.93 11.38
N VAL A 118 9.03 1.27 12.07
CA VAL A 118 7.87 1.91 11.46
C VAL A 118 8.34 3.26 10.93
N ASN A 119 8.25 3.39 9.62
CA ASN A 119 8.47 4.59 8.82
C ASN A 119 7.73 5.77 9.50
N ARG A 120 8.46 6.53 10.31
CA ARG A 120 7.93 7.53 11.25
C ARG A 120 7.99 8.95 10.69
N ASP A 121 8.02 9.12 9.37
CA ASP A 121 7.75 10.44 8.82
C ASP A 121 6.27 10.71 9.09
N PRO A 122 5.92 11.69 9.93
CA PRO A 122 4.53 12.04 10.12
C PRO A 122 3.97 12.44 8.74
N PRO A 123 2.79 11.94 8.35
CA PRO A 123 2.17 12.36 7.10
C PRO A 123 1.97 13.88 7.16
N THR A 124 2.60 14.61 6.24
CA THR A 124 2.63 16.09 6.26
C THR A 124 1.67 16.69 5.24
N THR A 125 1.35 15.95 4.18
CA THR A 125 0.39 16.38 3.17
C THR A 125 -1.01 15.87 3.50
N TYR A 126 -2.03 16.61 3.08
CA TYR A 126 -3.44 16.18 3.21
C TYR A 126 -3.66 14.77 2.63
N ASN A 127 -3.04 14.47 1.48
CA ASN A 127 -3.12 13.15 0.84
C ASN A 127 -2.48 12.05 1.70
N GLU A 128 -1.28 12.28 2.25
CA GLU A 128 -0.63 11.31 3.15
C GLU A 128 -1.47 11.05 4.41
N ILE A 129 -2.03 12.10 5.01
CA ILE A 129 -2.83 11.98 6.24
C ILE A 129 -4.10 11.17 5.96
N THR A 130 -4.81 11.51 4.88
CA THR A 130 -6.04 10.82 4.50
C THR A 130 -5.77 9.37 4.09
N GLN A 131 -4.70 9.09 3.35
CA GLN A 131 -4.29 7.73 2.99
C GLN A 131 -3.92 6.91 4.22
N HIS A 132 -3.18 7.48 5.17
CA HIS A 132 -2.82 6.81 6.43
C HIS A 132 -4.09 6.34 7.16
N PHE A 133 -5.03 7.25 7.44
CA PHE A 133 -6.28 6.88 8.09
C PHE A 133 -7.16 5.95 7.26
N ALA A 134 -7.17 6.08 5.93
CA ALA A 134 -7.93 5.20 5.06
C ALA A 134 -7.38 3.77 5.07
N MET A 135 -6.05 3.61 5.06
CA MET A 135 -5.38 2.31 5.08
C MET A 135 -5.48 1.67 6.47
N ASP A 136 -5.39 2.44 7.55
CA ASP A 136 -5.57 1.93 8.92
C ASP A 136 -6.99 1.39 9.16
N ARG A 137 -8.00 2.02 8.55
CA ARG A 137 -9.40 1.58 8.63
C ARG A 137 -9.73 0.46 7.66
N ARG A 138 -8.77 0.02 6.84
CA ARG A 138 -9.01 -0.96 5.80
C ARG A 138 -9.10 -2.36 6.40
N ILE A 139 -10.32 -2.85 6.53
CA ILE A 139 -10.61 -4.19 7.04
C ILE A 139 -10.54 -5.26 5.93
N PHE A 140 -10.87 -4.88 4.69
CA PHE A 140 -10.93 -5.79 3.55
C PHE A 140 -9.89 -5.46 2.46
N PRO A 141 -9.25 -6.48 1.87
CA PRO A 141 -8.26 -6.30 0.81
C PRO A 141 -8.91 -5.73 -0.46
N PRO A 142 -8.11 -5.17 -1.39
CA PRO A 142 -8.62 -4.81 -2.69
C PRO A 142 -8.95 -6.07 -3.50
N PRO A 143 -9.78 -5.95 -4.53
CA PRO A 143 -9.82 -6.93 -5.60
C PRO A 143 -8.43 -7.19 -6.15
N HIS A 144 -8.09 -8.46 -6.30
CA HIS A 144 -6.85 -8.90 -6.91
C HIS A 144 -6.81 -8.42 -8.38
N ALA A 145 -5.64 -8.02 -8.87
CA ALA A 145 -5.48 -7.41 -10.20
C ALA A 145 -5.92 -8.32 -11.37
N LYS A 146 -5.96 -9.64 -11.15
CA LYS A 146 -6.44 -10.65 -12.11
C LYS A 146 -7.97 -10.81 -12.16
N LEU A 147 -8.70 -10.19 -11.23
CA LEU A 147 -10.16 -10.17 -11.31
C LEU A 147 -10.60 -9.20 -12.39
N ASN A 148 -11.52 -9.62 -13.25
CA ASN A 148 -12.15 -8.71 -14.20
C ASN A 148 -13.11 -7.74 -13.47
N ARG A 149 -13.58 -6.71 -14.19
CA ARG A 149 -14.22 -5.54 -13.60
C ARG A 149 -15.36 -5.87 -12.63
N ALA A 150 -16.35 -6.64 -13.05
CA ALA A 150 -17.46 -6.93 -12.16
C ALA A 150 -17.13 -7.96 -11.04
N GLN A 151 -15.92 -8.56 -11.00
CA GLN A 151 -15.56 -9.68 -10.08
C GLN A 151 -15.01 -8.98 -8.87
N ALA A 152 -14.18 -7.98 -9.15
CA ALA A 152 -13.95 -6.86 -8.28
C ALA A 152 -15.26 -6.24 -7.77
N LEU A 153 -16.26 -5.89 -8.61
CA LEU A 153 -17.54 -5.35 -8.11
C LEU A 153 -18.28 -6.33 -7.19
N THR A 154 -18.39 -7.59 -7.60
CA THR A 154 -19.07 -8.65 -6.83
C THR A 154 -18.38 -8.81 -5.47
N LEU A 155 -17.05 -8.90 -5.46
CA LEU A 155 -16.27 -8.96 -4.22
C LEU A 155 -16.52 -7.74 -3.33
N ARG A 156 -16.59 -6.53 -3.89
CA ARG A 156 -16.92 -5.32 -3.11
C ARG A 156 -18.33 -5.36 -2.51
N LEU A 157 -19.32 -5.83 -3.27
CA LEU A 157 -20.68 -6.01 -2.78
C LEU A 157 -20.73 -7.05 -1.65
N LEU A 158 -19.96 -8.14 -1.76
CA LEU A 158 -19.87 -9.15 -0.71
C LEU A 158 -19.16 -8.62 0.54
N GLN A 159 -18.05 -7.88 0.39
CA GLN A 159 -17.32 -7.25 1.49
C GLN A 159 -18.15 -6.20 2.25
N THR A 160 -19.17 -5.64 1.60
CA THR A 160 -20.07 -4.64 2.20
C THR A 160 -21.45 -5.21 2.55
N GLU A 161 -21.65 -6.52 2.39
CA GLU A 161 -22.94 -7.20 2.61
C GLU A 161 -24.11 -6.63 1.79
N THR A 162 -23.81 -5.96 0.66
CA THR A 162 -24.80 -5.34 -0.23
C THR A 162 -25.11 -6.17 -1.46
N TYR A 163 -24.58 -7.39 -1.55
CA TYR A 163 -24.86 -8.28 -2.67
C TYR A 163 -26.35 -8.68 -2.73
N PRO A 164 -26.98 -8.66 -3.92
CA PRO A 164 -28.41 -8.92 -4.05
C PRO A 164 -28.84 -10.27 -3.46
N ASN A 165 -29.90 -10.25 -2.66
CA ASN A 165 -30.54 -11.43 -2.08
C ASN A 165 -32.06 -11.19 -1.99
N PRO A 166 -32.91 -12.24 -2.00
CA PRO A 166 -34.35 -12.07 -2.05
C PRO A 166 -34.91 -11.27 -0.87
N ALA A 167 -34.37 -11.45 0.34
CA ALA A 167 -34.81 -10.71 1.50
C ALA A 167 -34.55 -9.19 1.39
N PHE A 168 -33.44 -8.80 0.76
CA PHE A 168 -33.15 -7.39 0.49
C PHE A 168 -33.98 -6.84 -0.67
N LEU A 169 -34.11 -7.59 -1.77
CA LEU A 169 -34.84 -7.13 -2.96
C LEU A 169 -36.35 -7.03 -2.72
N HIS A 170 -36.96 -7.95 -1.97
CA HIS A 170 -38.36 -7.87 -1.58
C HIS A 170 -38.66 -6.62 -0.73
N LYS A 171 -37.71 -6.19 0.11
CA LYS A 171 -37.85 -4.94 0.89
C LYS A 171 -37.82 -3.68 0.01
N LEU A 172 -37.05 -3.70 -1.09
CA LEU A 172 -36.91 -2.56 -1.98
C LEU A 172 -38.02 -2.49 -3.04
N TYR A 173 -38.40 -3.65 -3.60
CA TYR A 173 -39.33 -3.76 -4.71
C TYR A 173 -40.30 -4.95 -4.48
N PRO A 174 -41.22 -4.84 -3.50
CA PRO A 174 -42.12 -5.93 -3.13
C PRO A 174 -43.05 -6.38 -4.27
N ASP A 175 -43.40 -5.47 -5.19
CA ASP A 175 -44.28 -5.76 -6.33
C ASP A 175 -43.58 -6.59 -7.42
N VAL A 176 -42.24 -6.55 -7.49
CA VAL A 176 -41.43 -7.28 -8.46
C VAL A 176 -40.89 -8.57 -7.85
N TYR A 177 -40.36 -8.49 -6.63
CA TYR A 177 -39.85 -9.64 -5.89
C TYR A 177 -40.88 -10.03 -4.83
N LEU A 178 -41.87 -10.83 -5.22
CA LEU A 178 -43.04 -11.14 -4.38
C LEU A 178 -42.72 -11.91 -3.09
N THR A 179 -41.59 -12.61 -3.03
CA THR A 179 -41.19 -13.42 -1.87
C THR A 179 -39.78 -13.08 -1.39
N ASN A 180 -39.58 -13.15 -0.08
CA ASN A 180 -38.26 -13.07 0.57
C ASN A 180 -37.71 -14.45 0.96
N SER A 181 -38.41 -15.52 0.58
CA SER A 181 -38.11 -16.89 0.96
C SER A 181 -37.19 -17.59 -0.03
N CYS A 182 -36.40 -18.53 0.46
CA CYS A 182 -35.55 -19.40 -0.31
C CYS A 182 -36.39 -20.45 -1.03
N THR A 183 -36.24 -20.56 -2.34
CA THR A 183 -36.97 -21.55 -3.16
C THR A 183 -36.62 -23.00 -2.84
N LYS A 184 -35.49 -23.25 -2.18
CA LYS A 184 -35.00 -24.59 -1.86
C LYS A 184 -35.43 -25.13 -0.51
N CYS A 185 -35.63 -24.26 0.49
CA CYS A 185 -35.94 -24.68 1.86
C CYS A 185 -37.06 -23.87 2.53
N GLY A 186 -37.62 -22.86 1.85
CA GLY A 186 -38.71 -22.00 2.36
C GLY A 186 -38.31 -20.96 3.41
N GLY A 187 -37.09 -21.02 3.96
CA GLY A 187 -36.60 -20.08 4.97
C GLY A 187 -36.30 -18.67 4.41
N LEU A 188 -36.08 -17.69 5.27
CA LEU A 188 -35.74 -16.32 4.85
C LEU A 188 -34.41 -16.29 4.08
N ALA A 189 -34.43 -15.86 2.81
CA ALA A 189 -33.27 -15.85 1.93
C ALA A 189 -32.43 -14.57 2.10
N THR A 190 -31.70 -14.50 3.21
CA THR A 190 -30.63 -13.50 3.42
C THR A 190 -29.39 -13.84 2.60
N LEU A 191 -28.42 -12.91 2.53
CA LEU A 191 -27.12 -13.17 1.92
C LEU A 191 -26.39 -14.36 2.57
N HIS A 192 -26.42 -14.46 3.89
CA HIS A 192 -25.78 -15.56 4.63
C HIS A 192 -26.50 -16.88 4.35
N HIS A 193 -27.83 -16.85 4.27
CA HIS A 193 -28.65 -17.99 3.92
C HIS A 193 -28.31 -18.57 2.55
N MET A 194 -28.30 -17.73 1.51
CA MET A 194 -28.00 -18.19 0.15
C MET A 194 -26.57 -18.73 0.02
N LEU A 195 -25.64 -18.22 0.83
CA LEU A 195 -24.23 -18.57 0.72
C LEU A 195 -23.85 -19.80 1.56
N TRP A 196 -24.23 -19.92 2.82
CA TRP A 196 -23.82 -21.07 3.65
C TRP A 196 -24.80 -21.49 4.74
N GLU A 197 -25.90 -20.79 5.00
CA GLU A 197 -26.84 -21.20 6.06
C GLU A 197 -27.99 -22.07 5.56
N CYS A 198 -28.26 -22.09 4.25
CA CYS A 198 -29.34 -22.90 3.69
C CYS A 198 -29.11 -24.41 3.95
N PRO A 199 -30.04 -25.11 4.65
CA PRO A 199 -29.91 -26.54 4.92
C PRO A 199 -29.79 -27.39 3.65
N SER A 200 -30.53 -27.03 2.60
CA SER A 200 -30.50 -27.70 1.30
C SER A 200 -29.16 -27.53 0.56
N VAL A 201 -28.30 -26.61 0.99
CA VAL A 201 -26.95 -26.39 0.43
C VAL A 201 -25.87 -26.98 1.35
N ARG A 202 -26.07 -26.93 2.67
CA ARG A 202 -25.10 -27.44 3.67
C ARG A 202 -24.80 -28.93 3.54
N GLY A 203 -25.76 -29.74 3.11
CA GLY A 203 -25.60 -31.20 3.01
C GLY A 203 -24.47 -31.66 2.07
N THR A 204 -24.00 -30.79 1.18
CA THR A 204 -22.97 -31.10 0.17
C THR A 204 -21.73 -30.22 0.25
N ASP A 205 -21.66 -29.26 1.19
CA ASP A 205 -20.73 -28.13 1.09
C ASP A 205 -19.92 -27.84 2.37
N THR A 206 -18.66 -27.47 2.19
CA THR A 206 -17.73 -27.11 3.28
C THR A 206 -17.74 -25.62 3.62
N ALA A 207 -18.57 -24.82 2.94
CA ALA A 207 -18.70 -23.40 3.23
C ALA A 207 -19.28 -23.18 4.63
N SER A 208 -18.52 -22.51 5.48
CA SER A 208 -18.91 -22.07 6.82
C SER A 208 -18.70 -20.57 6.93
N SER A 209 -19.35 -19.92 7.91
CA SER A 209 -19.13 -18.49 8.19
C SER A 209 -17.65 -18.15 8.31
N ARG A 210 -16.88 -18.96 9.05
CA ARG A 210 -15.44 -18.75 9.22
C ARG A 210 -14.65 -18.83 7.92
N LYS A 211 -14.98 -19.79 7.05
CA LYS A 211 -14.33 -19.93 5.73
C LYS A 211 -14.68 -18.75 4.84
N TRP A 212 -15.92 -18.29 4.90
CA TRP A 212 -16.41 -17.13 4.17
C TRP A 212 -15.70 -15.83 4.61
N ASP A 213 -15.66 -15.56 5.91
CA ASP A 213 -14.99 -14.38 6.48
C ASP A 213 -13.50 -14.36 6.14
N SER A 214 -12.85 -15.53 6.21
CA SER A 214 -11.45 -15.68 5.82
C SER A 214 -11.24 -15.37 4.33
N ALA A 215 -12.11 -15.88 3.46
CA ALA A 215 -12.02 -15.64 2.02
C ALA A 215 -12.18 -14.16 1.66
N LEU A 216 -13.13 -13.44 2.28
CA LEU A 216 -13.35 -12.01 2.01
C LEU A 216 -12.20 -11.12 2.49
N ARG A 217 -11.45 -11.56 3.50
CA ARG A 217 -10.27 -10.87 4.06
C ARG A 217 -8.96 -11.26 3.40
N SER A 218 -8.97 -12.28 2.55
CA SER A 218 -7.78 -12.77 1.85
C SER A 218 -7.46 -11.93 0.62
N PRO A 219 -6.21 -11.46 0.45
CA PRO A 219 -5.77 -10.81 -0.78
C PRO A 219 -5.49 -11.81 -1.91
N ASP A 220 -5.52 -13.11 -1.63
CA ASP A 220 -5.23 -14.17 -2.59
C ASP A 220 -6.34 -14.33 -3.63
N ILE A 221 -5.93 -14.53 -4.89
CA ILE A 221 -6.82 -14.66 -6.04
C ILE A 221 -7.74 -15.87 -5.93
N THR A 222 -7.26 -17.02 -5.43
CA THR A 222 -8.08 -18.24 -5.36
C THR A 222 -9.20 -18.09 -4.34
N SER A 223 -8.90 -17.44 -3.21
CA SER A 223 -9.86 -17.12 -2.16
C SER A 223 -10.95 -16.17 -2.67
N GLN A 224 -10.56 -15.11 -3.38
CA GLN A 224 -11.49 -14.13 -3.93
C GLN A 224 -12.36 -14.73 -5.04
N LEU A 225 -11.78 -15.52 -5.94
CA LEU A 225 -12.53 -16.22 -6.98
C LEU A 225 -13.55 -17.21 -6.39
N TRP A 226 -13.16 -17.98 -5.37
CA TRP A 226 -14.08 -18.87 -4.68
C TRP A 226 -15.29 -18.13 -4.10
N ALA A 227 -15.06 -17.00 -3.41
CA ALA A 227 -16.14 -16.21 -2.82
C ALA A 227 -17.08 -15.63 -3.89
N VAL A 228 -16.52 -15.06 -4.96
CA VAL A 228 -17.29 -14.50 -6.08
C VAL A 228 -18.09 -15.57 -6.82
N GLN A 229 -17.46 -16.69 -7.15
CA GLN A 229 -18.10 -17.81 -7.85
C GLN A 229 -19.25 -18.39 -7.02
N ARG A 230 -19.03 -18.60 -5.72
CA ARG A 230 -20.07 -19.08 -4.82
C ARG A 230 -21.28 -18.16 -4.77
N ALA A 231 -21.05 -16.85 -4.62
CA ALA A 231 -22.15 -15.88 -4.56
C ALA A 231 -22.95 -15.84 -5.85
N HIS A 232 -22.24 -15.90 -6.98
CA HIS A 232 -22.84 -15.98 -8.29
C HIS A 232 -23.71 -17.23 -8.47
N ASP A 233 -23.19 -18.41 -8.15
CA ASP A 233 -23.93 -19.67 -8.30
C ASP A 233 -25.14 -19.73 -7.35
N ALA A 234 -25.03 -19.17 -6.15
CA ALA A 234 -26.14 -19.02 -5.22
C ALA A 234 -27.23 -18.09 -5.77
N ALA A 235 -26.85 -16.94 -6.36
CA ALA A 235 -27.79 -16.00 -6.96
C ALA A 235 -28.52 -16.59 -8.17
N LEU A 236 -27.80 -17.27 -9.06
CA LEU A 236 -28.39 -17.97 -10.20
C LEU A 236 -29.34 -19.07 -9.75
N GLY A 237 -28.95 -19.86 -8.75
CA GLY A 237 -29.79 -20.92 -8.19
C GLY A 237 -31.09 -20.41 -7.54
N LEU A 238 -31.19 -19.11 -7.26
CA LEU A 238 -32.38 -18.43 -6.75
C LEU A 238 -33.09 -17.57 -7.81
N GLY A 239 -32.62 -17.59 -9.07
CA GLY A 239 -33.22 -16.82 -10.17
C GLY A 239 -33.03 -15.30 -10.05
N LEU A 240 -32.00 -14.84 -9.33
CA LEU A 240 -31.72 -13.42 -9.18
C LEU A 240 -30.99 -12.85 -10.39
N THR A 241 -31.40 -11.66 -10.83
CA THR A 241 -30.66 -10.85 -11.80
C THR A 241 -29.42 -10.27 -11.13
N VAL A 242 -28.30 -10.94 -11.31
CA VAL A 242 -26.99 -10.47 -10.86
C VAL A 242 -26.41 -9.44 -11.82
N PRO A 243 -25.58 -8.49 -11.36
CA PRO A 243 -24.83 -7.60 -12.24
C PRO A 243 -24.09 -8.44 -13.29
N SER A 244 -24.35 -8.13 -14.57
CA SER A 244 -24.04 -8.95 -15.75
C SER A 244 -22.63 -9.54 -15.78
N TRP A 245 -22.53 -10.84 -16.06
CA TRP A 245 -21.25 -11.53 -16.25
C TRP A 245 -21.23 -12.63 -17.29
N GLU A 246 -20.26 -12.53 -18.19
CA GLU A 246 -19.67 -13.68 -18.90
C GLU A 246 -18.74 -14.46 -17.95
N ARG A 247 -18.84 -15.79 -17.96
CA ARG A 247 -17.96 -16.68 -17.19
C ARG A 247 -16.49 -16.43 -17.55
N PRO A 248 -15.56 -16.38 -16.58
CA PRO A 248 -14.14 -16.45 -16.87
C PRO A 248 -13.81 -17.78 -17.56
N ALA A 249 -12.97 -17.73 -18.59
CA ALA A 249 -12.42 -18.94 -19.20
C ALA A 249 -11.69 -19.75 -18.11
N VAL A 250 -12.09 -20.99 -17.95
CA VAL A 250 -11.39 -21.96 -17.12
C VAL A 250 -10.04 -22.21 -17.77
N CYS A 251 -8.94 -22.00 -17.05
CA CYS A 251 -7.63 -22.50 -17.46
C CYS A 251 -7.58 -24.03 -17.32
#